data_AF-A0A0F8Y3E5-F1
#
_entry.id   AF-A0A0F8Y3E5-F1
#
_cell.length_a   1.000
_cell.length_b   1.000
_cell.length_c   1.000
_cell.angle_alpha   90.00
_cell.angle_beta   90.00
_cell.angle_gamma   90.00
#
_symmetry.space_group_name_H-M   'P 1'
#
loop_
_entity.id
_entity.type
_entity.pdbx_description
1 polymer ?
#
loop_
_entity_poly.entity_id
_entity_poly.type
_entity_poly.pdbx_seq_one_letter_code
_entity_poly.pdbx_strand_id
1 'polypeptide(L)' 'MYGGGILPQTQIYFSDETYRKIANQAFDEHTSVARIASRILDKYYGGAETHGRK' A
#
# COMPACT_ATOMS: atom_id res chain seq x y z
N MET A 1 26.63 -5.38 -7.12
CA MET A 1 25.16 -5.50 -7.20
C MET A 1 24.58 -4.92 -5.91
N TYR A 2 24.10 -3.68 -5.93
CA TYR A 2 23.40 -3.12 -4.77
C TYR A 2 22.05 -3.83 -4.66
N GLY A 3 21.91 -4.71 -3.66
CA GLY A 3 20.66 -5.42 -3.39
C GLY A 3 19.54 -4.42 -3.16
N GLY A 4 18.39 -4.62 -3.82
CA GLY A 4 17.22 -3.76 -3.66
C GLY A 4 16.85 -3.64 -2.18
N GLY A 5 16.91 -2.42 -1.65
CA GLY A 5 16.58 -2.17 -0.25
C GLY A 5 15.19 -2.69 0.07
N ILE A 6 15.05 -3.41 1.18
CA ILE A 6 13.74 -3.80 1.71
C ILE A 6 13.02 -2.52 2.10
N LEU A 7 11.88 -2.25 1.47
CA LEU A 7 11.04 -1.12 1.83
C LEU A 7 10.57 -1.30 3.30
N PRO A 8 10.75 -0.27 4.15
CA PRO A 8 10.30 -0.35 5.54
C PRO A 8 8.79 -0.62 5.56
N GLN A 9 8.39 -1.64 6.31
CA GLN A 9 6.99 -1.99 6.52
C GLN A 9 6.50 -1.28 7.78
N THR A 10 5.38 -0.57 7.68
CA THR A 10 4.69 0.01 8.85
C THR A 10 3.34 -0.65 9.02
N GLN A 11 2.92 -0.82 10.28
CA GLN A 11 1.57 -1.26 10.60
C GLN A 11 0.65 -0.02 10.64
N ILE A 12 -0.50 -0.12 10.00
CA ILE A 12 -1.51 0.94 9.95
C ILE A 12 -2.82 0.33 10.42
N TYR A 13 -3.48 1.01 11.36
CA TYR A 13 -4.79 0.61 11.85
C TYR A 13 -5.84 1.51 11.22
N PHE A 14 -6.90 0.90 10.72
CA PHE A 14 -8.06 1.59 10.15
C PHE A 14 -9.25 1.44 11.08
N SER A 15 -10.19 2.38 11.02
CA SER A 15 -11.51 2.15 11.58
C SER A 15 -12.20 1.00 10.84
N ASP A 16 -13.10 0.28 11.51
CA ASP A 16 -13.86 -0.83 10.93
C ASP A 16 -14.54 -0.47 9.61
N GLU A 17 -15.16 0.72 9.55
CA GLU A 17 -15.83 1.20 8.34
C GLU A 17 -14.84 1.36 7.17
N THR A 18 -13.69 1.96 7.43
CA THR A 18 -12.65 2.17 6.41
C THR A 18 -12.07 0.83 5.96
N TYR A 19 -11.79 -0.06 6.90
CA TYR A 19 -11.27 -1.39 6.61
C TYR A 19 -12.22 -2.18 5.70
N ARG A 20 -13.53 -2.18 5.98
CA ARG A 20 -14.53 -2.88 5.15
C ARG A 20 -14.56 -2.35 3.71
N LYS A 21 -14.47 -1.03 3.52
CA LYS A 21 -14.43 -0.42 2.17
C LYS A 21 -13.20 -0.88 1.40
N ILE A 22 -12.02 -0.86 2.03
CA ILE A 22 -10.76 -1.30 1.42
C ILE A 22 -10.78 -2.82 1.16
N ALA A 23 -11.35 -3.61 2.07
CA ALA A 23 -11.44 -5.06 1.95
C ALA A 23 -12.36 -5.51 0.81
N ASN A 24 -13.53 -4.86 0.65
CA ASN A 24 -14.42 -5.15 -0.48
C ASN A 24 -13.74 -4.83 -1.82
N GLN A 25 -13.06 -3.68 -1.91
CA GLN A 25 -12.31 -3.33 -3.12
C GLN A 25 -11.17 -4.32 -3.40
N ALA A 26 -10.46 -4.77 -2.35
CA ALA A 26 -9.41 -5.78 -2.50
C ALA A 26 -9.98 -7.11 -3.03
N PHE A 27 -11.16 -7.51 -2.56
CA PHE A 27 -11.85 -8.70 -3.03
C PHE A 27 -12.24 -8.60 -4.52
N ASP A 28 -12.86 -7.47 -4.90
CA ASP A 28 -13.30 -7.22 -6.28
C ASP A 28 -12.11 -7.15 -7.28
N GLU A 29 -10.99 -6.59 -6.83
CA GLU A 29 -9.77 -6.48 -7.64
C GLU A 29 -8.85 -7.70 -7.55
N HIS A 30 -9.28 -8.79 -6.89
CA HIS A 30 -8.48 -9.99 -6.65
C HIS A 30 -7.07 -9.69 -6.13
N THR A 31 -6.97 -8.78 -5.16
CA THR A 31 -5.71 -8.31 -4.62
C THR A 31 -5.73 -8.22 -3.09
N SER A 32 -4.62 -7.75 -2.49
CA SER A 32 -4.52 -7.62 -1.04
C SER A 32 -4.97 -6.23 -0.56
N VAL A 33 -5.53 -6.18 0.65
CA VAL A 33 -5.86 -4.94 1.38
C VAL A 33 -4.65 -4.00 1.42
N ALA A 34 -3.46 -4.55 1.68
CA ALA A 34 -2.22 -3.79 1.71
C ALA A 34 -1.91 -3.11 0.36
N ARG A 35 -2.18 -3.77 -0.78
CA ARG A 35 -1.96 -3.20 -2.11
C ARG A 35 -2.95 -2.08 -2.42
N ILE A 36 -4.21 -2.23 -2.03
CA ILE A 36 -5.20 -1.16 -2.14
C ILE A 36 -4.78 0.04 -1.27
N ALA A 37 -4.44 -0.21 -0.01
CA ALA A 37 -4.00 0.83 0.93
C ALA A 37 -2.75 1.57 0.42
N SER A 38 -1.73 0.86 -0.06
CA SER A 38 -0.53 1.46 -0.66
C SER A 38 -0.90 2.37 -1.82
N ARG A 39 -1.75 1.92 -2.76
CA ARG A 39 -2.16 2.72 -3.92
C ARG A 39 -2.92 3.98 -3.55
N ILE A 40 -3.79 3.89 -2.53
CA ILE A 40 -4.50 5.05 -1.98
C ILE A 40 -3.49 6.05 -1.42
N LEU A 41 -2.55 5.59 -0.59
CA LEU A 41 -1.53 6.44 0.01
C LEU A 41 -0.63 7.07 -1.06
N ASP A 42 -0.19 6.30 -2.06
CA ASP A 42 0.62 6.78 -3.19
C ASP A 42 -0.12 7.88 -3.98
N LYS A 43 -1.45 7.75 -4.14
CA LYS A 43 -2.27 8.76 -4.83
C LYS A 43 -2.35 10.08 -4.05
N TYR A 44 -2.40 10.04 -2.72
CA TYR A 44 -2.56 11.24 -1.89
C TYR A 44 -1.24 11.90 -1.49
N TYR A 45 -0.19 11.12 -1.23
CA TYR A 45 1.06 11.61 -0.65
C TYR A 45 2.24 11.57 -1.62
N GLY A 46 2.03 11.02 -2.83
CA GLY A 46 3.13 10.62 -3.71
C GLY A 46 3.70 9.29 -3.22
N GLY A 47 3.94 8.37 -4.16
CA GLY A 47 4.52 7.07 -3.81
C GLY A 47 5.91 7.22 -3.21
N ALA A 48 6.37 6.17 -2.52
CA ALA A 48 7.70 6.18 -1.92
C ALA A 48 8.79 6.50 -2.96
N GLU A 49 9.49 7.62 -2.78
CA GLU A 49 10.68 7.96 -3.57
C GLU A 49 11.83 7.03 -3.19
N THR A 50 11.86 5.85 -3.80
CA THR A 50 13.00 4.96 -3.68
C THR A 50 14.12 5.47 -4.58
N HIS A 51 15.22 5.93 -3.99
CA HIS A 51 16.49 6.17 -4.68
C HIS A 51 17.04 4.82 -5.18
N GLY A 52 16.46 4.27 -6.26
CA GLY A 52 16.81 2.94 -6.75
C GLY A 52 15.86 2.32 -7.77
N ARG A 53 14.62 2.80 -7.92
CA ARG A 53 13.77 2.44 -9.06
C ARG A 53 13.69 3.60 -10.03
N LYS A 54 14.47 3.49 -11.12
CA LYS A 54 14.11 4.10 -12.41
C LYS A 54 13.00 3.29 -13.05
#